data_AF-X0KI80-F1
#
_entry.id   AF-X0KI80-F1
#
_cell.length_a   1.000
_cell.length_b   1.000
_cell.length_c   1.000
_cell.angle_alpha   90.00
_cell.angle_beta   90.00
_cell.angle_gamma   90.00
#
_symmetry.space_group_name_H-M   'P 1'
#
loop_
_entity.id
_entity.type
_entity.pdbx_description
1 polymer ?
#
loop_
_entity_poly.entity_id
_entity_poly.type
_entity_poly.pdbx_seq_one_letter_code
_entity_poly.pdbx_strand_id
1 'polypeptide(L)'
;MSSGGESKLRPCTTAGGHVEDRGQPALPVVHRHFANPSPLGLLSFATGIFLISSFGVHARGIQTPNVMIAVLIFFGGICQYIVGIMEFITGNTFGTAVFMSYGAFNISYSMIYLPGSGIIAAYTDESGALSPDFQQAIAMYLWAWFILTVIYTVAAVRSSWVLFLDLLALDICLILLAAGNMVNSTSVLNAGYAFGYLVAVMSYWAGCAGLFAGGVTPFEVPTFPMYKEA
;
A
#
# COMPACT_ATOMS: atom_id res chain seq x y z
N MET A 1 -10.08 63.61 -34.06
CA MET A 1 -9.21 62.56 -34.65
C MET A 1 -8.85 61.59 -33.55
N SER A 2 -9.39 60.37 -33.66
CA SER A 2 -9.16 59.25 -32.76
C SER A 2 -7.81 58.59 -33.06
N SER A 3 -7.06 58.21 -32.02
CA SER A 3 -6.15 57.07 -32.03
C SER A 3 -6.04 56.57 -30.59
N GLY A 4 -6.83 55.52 -30.31
CA GLY A 4 -6.96 54.91 -29.00
C GLY A 4 -5.76 54.04 -28.66
N GLY A 5 -5.34 54.12 -27.39
CA GLY A 5 -4.33 53.24 -26.83
C GLY A 5 -4.80 51.79 -26.85
N GLU A 6 -3.96 50.90 -27.38
CA GLU A 6 -4.12 49.46 -27.24
C GLU A 6 -4.00 49.08 -25.77
N SER A 7 -5.16 48.92 -25.12
CA SER A 7 -5.28 48.22 -23.85
C SER A 7 -4.88 46.76 -24.07
N LYS A 8 -3.65 46.38 -23.68
CA LYS A 8 -3.25 44.98 -23.56
C LYS A 8 -4.20 44.29 -22.56
N LEU A 9 -5.17 43.55 -23.09
CA LEU A 9 -6.14 42.78 -22.32
C LEU A 9 -5.37 41.75 -21.48
N ARG A 10 -5.59 41.77 -20.16
CA ARG A 10 -5.00 40.79 -19.25
C ARG A 10 -5.53 39.39 -19.62
N PRO A 11 -4.71 38.32 -19.57
CA PRO A 11 -5.18 36.96 -19.77
C PRO A 11 -6.26 36.65 -18.72
N CYS A 12 -7.48 36.37 -19.18
CA CYS A 12 -8.55 35.92 -18.29
C CYS A 12 -8.17 34.54 -17.77
N THR A 13 -8.26 34.34 -16.47
CA THR A 13 -8.08 33.04 -15.83
C THR A 13 -9.45 32.45 -15.55
N THR A 14 -9.67 31.20 -15.95
CA THR A 14 -10.89 30.46 -15.62
C THR A 14 -10.94 30.19 -14.11
N ALA A 15 -12.13 29.87 -13.58
CA ALA A 15 -12.29 29.56 -12.14
C ALA A 15 -11.40 28.39 -11.65
N GLY A 16 -10.85 27.57 -12.56
CA GLY A 16 -9.86 26.52 -12.28
C GLY A 16 -8.39 26.96 -12.41
N GLY A 17 -8.10 28.26 -12.50
CA GLY A 17 -6.73 28.80 -12.53
C GLY A 17 -6.01 28.69 -13.89
N HIS A 18 -6.65 28.16 -14.92
CA HIS A 18 -6.07 28.05 -16.25
C HIS A 18 -6.26 29.35 -17.04
N VAL A 19 -5.23 29.78 -17.76
CA VAL A 19 -5.30 30.90 -18.72
C VAL A 19 -6.28 30.54 -19.83
N GLU A 20 -7.22 31.44 -20.14
CA GLU A 20 -8.21 31.28 -21.21
C GLU A 20 -7.49 31.27 -22.57
N ASP A 21 -7.15 30.08 -23.05
CA ASP A 21 -6.55 29.86 -24.36
C ASP A 21 -7.63 29.89 -25.44
N ARG A 22 -7.62 30.94 -26.27
CA ARG A 22 -8.52 31.12 -27.42
C ARG A 22 -7.89 30.63 -28.74
N GLY A 23 -6.74 29.97 -28.68
CA GLY A 23 -6.16 29.29 -29.83
C GLY A 23 -7.11 28.22 -30.33
N GLN A 24 -7.40 28.19 -31.64
CA GLN A 24 -8.13 27.10 -32.25
C GLN A 24 -7.12 26.00 -32.62
N PRO A 25 -7.06 24.88 -31.87
CA PRO A 25 -6.10 23.84 -32.13
C PRO A 25 -6.54 23.04 -33.36
N ALA A 26 -5.60 22.66 -34.22
CA ALA A 26 -5.87 21.93 -35.46
C ALA A 26 -6.45 20.51 -35.23
N LEU A 27 -6.36 20.01 -33.99
CA LEU A 27 -6.94 18.77 -33.50
C LEU A 27 -7.58 19.02 -32.13
N PRO A 28 -8.63 18.27 -31.74
CA PRO A 28 -9.26 18.42 -30.45
C PRO A 28 -8.25 18.20 -29.32
N VAL A 29 -8.13 19.19 -28.41
CA VAL A 29 -7.41 19.03 -27.15
C VAL A 29 -8.27 18.13 -26.28
N VAL A 30 -7.95 16.83 -26.26
CA VAL A 30 -8.59 15.89 -25.35
C VAL A 30 -7.92 16.04 -23.99
N HIS A 31 -8.61 16.67 -23.05
CA HIS A 31 -8.23 16.61 -21.63
C HIS A 31 -8.42 15.17 -21.15
N ARG A 32 -7.34 14.37 -21.20
CA ARG A 32 -7.34 13.00 -20.65
C ARG A 32 -7.20 13.09 -19.13
N HIS A 33 -8.22 12.62 -18.42
CA HIS A 33 -8.14 12.39 -16.98
C HIS A 33 -7.43 11.06 -16.72
N PHE A 34 -6.48 11.02 -15.79
CA PHE A 34 -5.80 9.77 -15.43
C PHE A 34 -6.76 8.84 -14.65
N ALA A 35 -6.53 7.53 -14.77
CA ALA A 35 -7.22 6.56 -13.92
C ALA A 35 -6.73 6.68 -12.47
N ASN A 36 -7.58 6.34 -11.51
CA ASN A 36 -7.19 6.23 -10.10
C ASN A 36 -6.48 4.89 -9.87
N PRO A 37 -5.18 4.86 -9.51
CA PRO A 37 -4.44 3.61 -9.34
C PRO A 37 -4.55 3.04 -7.92
N SER A 38 -5.02 3.82 -6.93
CA SER A 38 -5.18 3.42 -5.52
C SER A 38 -5.92 2.08 -5.31
N PRO A 39 -7.04 1.79 -6.01
CA PRO A 39 -7.74 0.53 -5.81
C PRO A 39 -6.87 -0.69 -6.08
N LEU A 40 -6.05 -0.63 -7.14
CA LEU A 40 -5.15 -1.73 -7.50
C LEU A 40 -4.06 -1.92 -6.43
N GLY A 41 -3.52 -0.83 -5.90
CA GLY A 41 -2.53 -0.88 -4.81
C GLY A 41 -3.08 -1.52 -3.54
N LEU A 42 -4.30 -1.16 -3.14
CA LEU A 42 -4.97 -1.70 -1.96
C LEU A 42 -5.34 -3.18 -2.10
N LEU A 43 -5.88 -3.58 -3.26
CA LEU A 43 -6.21 -4.99 -3.54
C LEU A 43 -4.95 -5.87 -3.58
N SER A 44 -3.87 -5.32 -4.13
CA SER A 44 -2.56 -6.00 -4.16
C SER A 44 -2.00 -6.21 -2.75
N PHE A 45 -1.99 -5.15 -1.94
CA PHE A 45 -1.56 -5.21 -0.54
C PHE A 45 -2.38 -6.21 0.27
N ALA A 46 -3.71 -6.14 0.16
CA ALA A 46 -4.63 -7.05 0.84
C ALA A 46 -4.32 -8.53 0.54
N THR A 47 -4.03 -8.83 -0.73
CA THR A 47 -3.70 -10.19 -1.18
C THR A 47 -2.37 -10.67 -0.61
N GLY A 48 -1.36 -9.80 -0.56
CA GLY A 48 -0.07 -10.11 0.07
C GLY A 48 -0.22 -10.42 1.56
N ILE A 49 -0.90 -9.55 2.30
CA ILE A 49 -1.11 -9.71 3.75
C ILE A 49 -1.97 -10.95 4.06
N PHE A 50 -3.00 -11.23 3.26
CA PHE A 50 -3.82 -12.44 3.42
C PHE A 50 -2.97 -13.71 3.32
N LEU A 51 -2.05 -13.78 2.35
CA LEU A 51 -1.16 -14.93 2.19
C LEU A 51 -0.14 -15.02 3.33
N ILE A 52 0.51 -13.91 3.70
CA ILE A 52 1.43 -13.85 4.84
C ILE A 52 0.75 -14.37 6.11
N SER A 53 -0.48 -13.93 6.36
CA SER A 53 -1.26 -14.36 7.53
C SER A 53 -1.64 -15.83 7.47
N SER A 54 -2.07 -16.32 6.29
CA SER A 54 -2.48 -17.71 6.10
C SER A 54 -1.35 -18.71 6.23
N PHE A 55 -0.18 -18.41 5.67
CA PHE A 55 1.00 -19.26 5.86
C PHE A 55 1.58 -19.10 7.27
N GLY A 56 1.49 -17.91 7.86
CA GLY A 56 1.93 -17.65 9.23
C GLY A 56 1.19 -18.46 10.29
N VAL A 57 -0.14 -18.60 10.18
CA VAL A 57 -0.93 -19.47 11.07
C VAL A 57 -0.91 -20.95 10.66
N HIS A 58 -0.16 -21.31 9.62
CA HIS A 58 -0.15 -22.65 9.04
C HIS A 58 -1.55 -23.14 8.68
N ALA A 59 -2.33 -22.29 8.01
CA ALA A 59 -3.68 -22.64 7.57
C ALA A 59 -3.64 -23.97 6.80
N ARG A 60 -4.56 -24.89 7.14
CA ARG A 60 -4.62 -26.25 6.57
C ARG A 60 -3.39 -27.12 6.87
N GLY A 61 -2.57 -26.77 7.87
CA GLY A 61 -1.36 -27.50 8.24
C GLY A 61 -0.17 -27.29 7.30
N ILE A 62 -0.26 -26.32 6.38
CA ILE A 62 0.80 -26.07 5.39
C ILE A 62 1.99 -25.39 6.07
N GLN A 63 3.15 -26.04 6.04
CA GLN A 63 4.41 -25.54 6.62
C GLN A 63 5.32 -24.83 5.61
N THR A 64 5.07 -25.03 4.31
CA THR A 64 5.93 -24.51 3.24
C THR A 64 5.28 -23.30 2.59
N PRO A 65 5.80 -22.08 2.82
CA PRO A 65 5.14 -20.87 2.36
C PRO A 65 5.49 -20.49 0.91
N ASN A 66 6.33 -21.27 0.20
CA ASN A 66 6.96 -20.88 -1.06
C ASN A 66 6.00 -20.38 -2.15
N VAL A 67 4.75 -20.84 -2.18
CA VAL A 67 3.76 -20.37 -3.16
C VAL A 67 3.42 -18.89 -2.98
N MET A 68 3.50 -18.35 -1.75
CA MET A 68 3.24 -16.92 -1.50
C MET A 68 4.28 -16.02 -2.12
N ILE A 69 5.52 -16.50 -2.29
CA ILE A 69 6.65 -15.73 -2.83
C ILE A 69 6.30 -15.16 -4.20
N ALA A 70 5.65 -15.95 -5.07
CA ALA A 70 5.24 -15.47 -6.39
C ALA A 70 4.29 -14.27 -6.30
N VAL A 71 3.28 -14.35 -5.43
CA VAL A 71 2.30 -13.27 -5.27
C VAL A 71 2.94 -12.05 -4.62
N LEU A 72 3.79 -12.23 -3.61
CA LEU A 72 4.50 -11.15 -2.93
C LEU A 72 5.49 -10.43 -3.87
N ILE A 73 6.17 -11.14 -4.76
CA ILE A 73 7.08 -10.49 -5.73
C ILE A 73 6.28 -9.75 -6.79
N PHE A 74 5.35 -10.42 -7.46
CA PHE A 74 4.74 -9.86 -8.68
C PHE A 74 3.56 -8.95 -8.39
N PHE A 75 2.61 -9.40 -7.57
CA PHE A 75 1.40 -8.62 -7.30
C PHE A 75 1.64 -7.67 -6.12
N GLY A 76 1.82 -8.21 -4.92
CA GLY A 76 2.08 -7.43 -3.69
C GLY A 76 3.31 -6.54 -3.76
N GLY A 77 4.25 -6.87 -4.65
CA GLY A 77 5.54 -6.20 -4.79
C GLY A 77 5.58 -5.26 -5.98
N ILE A 78 5.90 -5.79 -7.16
CA ILE A 78 6.14 -5.03 -8.39
C ILE A 78 4.90 -4.25 -8.80
N CYS A 79 3.73 -4.89 -8.86
CA CYS A 79 2.50 -4.20 -9.26
C CYS A 79 2.15 -3.07 -8.27
N GLN A 80 2.26 -3.33 -6.98
CA GLN A 80 2.01 -2.30 -5.95
C GLN A 80 3.04 -1.15 -6.00
N TYR A 81 4.31 -1.45 -6.27
CA TYR A 81 5.35 -0.44 -6.42
C TYR A 81 5.09 0.46 -7.64
N ILE A 82 4.65 -0.13 -8.76
CA ILE A 82 4.24 0.61 -9.97
C ILE A 82 3.02 1.48 -9.68
N VAL A 83 2.04 1.00 -8.91
CA VAL A 83 0.89 1.82 -8.48
C VAL A 83 1.37 3.05 -7.70
N GLY A 84 2.36 2.90 -6.82
CA GLY A 84 2.94 4.04 -6.11
C GLY A 84 3.59 5.08 -7.02
N ILE A 85 4.24 4.64 -8.12
CA ILE A 85 4.74 5.54 -9.18
C ILE A 85 3.58 6.24 -9.89
N MET A 86 2.47 5.53 -10.15
CA MET A 86 1.28 6.12 -10.76
C MET A 86 0.64 7.17 -9.84
N GLU A 87 0.59 6.93 -8.53
CA GLU A 87 0.14 7.93 -7.54
C GLU A 87 1.02 9.19 -7.52
N PHE A 88 2.32 9.04 -7.79
CA PHE A 88 3.22 10.18 -7.89
C PHE A 88 2.85 11.06 -9.09
N ILE A 89 2.48 10.44 -10.21
CA ILE A 89 2.05 11.13 -11.44
C ILE A 89 0.71 11.84 -11.23
N THR A 90 -0.21 11.28 -10.45
CA THR A 90 -1.52 11.89 -10.13
C THR A 90 -1.45 12.94 -9.02
N GLY A 91 -0.29 13.11 -8.37
CA GLY A 91 -0.07 14.12 -7.32
C GLY A 91 -0.46 13.67 -5.90
N ASN A 92 -0.64 12.37 -5.67
CA ASN A 92 -1.01 11.82 -4.36
C ASN A 92 0.23 11.36 -3.57
N THR A 93 0.86 12.30 -2.83
CA THR A 93 2.07 12.01 -2.04
C THR A 93 1.87 10.89 -1.01
N PHE A 94 0.69 10.83 -0.37
CA PHE A 94 0.39 9.79 0.62
C PHE A 94 0.37 8.41 -0.04
N GLY A 95 -0.39 8.26 -1.13
CA GLY A 95 -0.47 7.02 -1.90
C GLY A 95 0.89 6.58 -2.44
N THR A 96 1.70 7.50 -2.96
CA THR A 96 3.07 7.21 -3.41
C THR A 96 3.91 6.60 -2.30
N ALA A 97 3.99 7.26 -1.14
CA ALA A 97 4.82 6.80 -0.04
C ALA A 97 4.36 5.43 0.47
N VAL A 98 3.05 5.28 0.67
CA VAL A 98 2.44 4.06 1.20
C VAL A 98 2.60 2.87 0.24
N PHE A 99 2.20 3.00 -1.02
CA PHE A 99 2.22 1.88 -1.97
C PHE A 99 3.64 1.49 -2.38
N MET A 100 4.56 2.45 -2.59
CA MET A 100 5.95 2.10 -2.91
C MET A 100 6.63 1.41 -1.73
N SER A 101 6.43 1.90 -0.50
CA SER A 101 7.02 1.28 0.69
C SER A 101 6.50 -0.14 0.92
N TYR A 102 5.19 -0.37 0.84
CA TYR A 102 4.65 -1.72 1.03
C TYR A 102 4.91 -2.65 -0.17
N GLY A 103 5.06 -2.12 -1.38
CA GLY A 103 5.58 -2.87 -2.52
C GLY A 103 7.02 -3.35 -2.26
N ALA A 104 7.88 -2.46 -1.76
CA ALA A 104 9.24 -2.82 -1.37
C ALA A 104 9.28 -3.79 -0.16
N PHE A 105 8.35 -3.65 0.79
CA PHE A 105 8.18 -4.60 1.89
C PHE A 105 7.89 -6.01 1.36
N ASN A 106 6.89 -6.18 0.49
CA ASN A 106 6.53 -7.50 -0.04
C ASN A 106 7.69 -8.15 -0.81
N ILE A 107 8.41 -7.38 -1.64
CA ILE A 107 9.60 -7.87 -2.36
C ILE A 107 10.69 -8.26 -1.36
N SER A 108 11.05 -7.38 -0.41
CA SER A 108 12.10 -7.68 0.57
C SER A 108 11.76 -8.86 1.48
N TYR A 109 10.50 -8.99 1.91
CA TYR A 109 10.04 -10.12 2.71
C TYR A 109 10.06 -11.43 1.90
N SER A 110 9.65 -11.39 0.63
CA SER A 110 9.71 -12.57 -0.24
C SER A 110 11.14 -13.07 -0.46
N MET A 111 12.12 -12.15 -0.53
CA MET A 111 13.54 -12.49 -0.67
C MET A 111 14.07 -13.30 0.51
N ILE A 112 13.52 -13.12 1.71
CA ILE A 112 13.90 -13.90 2.88
C ILE A 112 13.62 -15.39 2.63
N TYR A 113 12.47 -15.71 2.03
CA TYR A 113 12.01 -17.08 1.82
C TYR A 113 12.35 -17.67 0.44
N LEU A 114 12.85 -16.87 -0.50
CA LEU A 114 13.20 -17.33 -1.85
C LEU A 114 14.43 -18.25 -1.82
N PRO A 115 14.31 -19.53 -2.23
CA PRO A 115 15.45 -20.43 -2.36
C PRO A 115 16.41 -19.86 -3.42
N GLY A 116 17.60 -19.42 -3.00
CA GLY A 116 18.60 -18.79 -3.86
C GLY A 116 19.00 -17.36 -3.46
N SER A 117 18.25 -16.70 -2.57
CA SER A 117 18.66 -15.40 -2.01
C SER A 117 19.87 -15.50 -1.05
N GLY A 118 20.06 -16.68 -0.46
CA GLY A 118 21.12 -16.93 0.52
C GLY A 118 20.82 -16.39 1.92
N ILE A 119 19.68 -15.72 2.16
CA ILE A 119 19.38 -15.10 3.45
C ILE A 119 19.22 -16.16 4.54
N ILE A 120 18.26 -17.09 4.41
CA ILE A 120 18.06 -18.17 5.39
C ILE A 120 19.33 -19.04 5.50
N ALA A 121 20.01 -19.30 4.38
CA ALA A 121 21.24 -20.09 4.36
C ALA A 121 22.36 -19.46 5.19
N ALA A 122 22.45 -18.13 5.27
CA ALA A 122 23.42 -17.44 6.11
C ALA A 122 23.20 -17.64 7.62
N TYR A 123 21.99 -18.07 8.01
CA TYR A 123 21.65 -18.41 9.39
C TYR A 123 21.52 -19.93 9.61
N THR A 124 21.84 -20.76 8.61
CA THR A 124 21.77 -22.21 8.72
C THR A 124 23.18 -22.77 8.86
N ASP A 125 23.41 -23.62 9.86
CA ASP A 125 24.71 -24.27 10.04
C ASP A 125 24.92 -25.46 9.09
N GLU A 126 26.11 -26.07 9.13
CA GLU A 126 26.44 -27.25 8.31
C GLU A 126 25.56 -28.47 8.61
N SER A 127 24.88 -28.48 9.76
CA SER A 127 23.95 -29.54 10.17
C SER A 127 22.50 -29.30 9.72
N GLY A 128 22.22 -28.13 9.10
CA GLY A 128 20.89 -27.74 8.67
C GLY A 128 20.04 -27.10 9.76
N ALA A 129 20.61 -26.82 10.94
CA ALA A 129 19.93 -26.16 12.04
C ALA A 129 19.95 -24.64 11.85
N LEU A 130 18.80 -24.00 12.07
CA LEU A 130 18.65 -22.56 11.97
C LEU A 130 19.09 -21.89 13.28
N SER A 131 20.00 -20.91 13.18
CA SER A 131 20.45 -20.12 14.31
C SER A 131 19.28 -19.38 14.98
N PRO A 132 19.21 -19.35 16.33
CA PRO A 132 18.26 -18.51 17.06
C PRO A 132 18.32 -17.02 16.67
N ASP A 133 19.46 -16.55 16.15
CA ASP A 133 19.66 -15.17 15.72
C ASP A 133 18.75 -14.79 14.54
N PHE A 134 18.31 -15.77 13.73
CA PHE A 134 17.43 -15.51 12.60
C PHE A 134 16.11 -14.89 13.04
N GLN A 135 15.46 -15.44 14.08
CA GLN A 135 14.19 -14.91 14.57
C GLN A 135 14.38 -13.51 15.17
N GLN A 136 15.49 -13.25 15.85
CA GLN A 136 15.81 -11.92 16.36
C GLN A 136 16.05 -10.91 15.23
N ALA A 137 16.71 -11.32 14.14
CA ALA A 137 16.90 -10.49 12.96
C ALA A 137 15.56 -10.16 12.27
N ILE A 138 14.66 -11.13 12.15
CA ILE A 138 13.30 -10.92 11.63
C ILE A 138 12.51 -9.97 12.53
N ALA A 139 12.63 -10.08 13.86
CA ALA A 139 12.00 -9.15 14.78
C ALA A 139 12.49 -7.70 14.56
N MET A 140 13.80 -7.49 14.41
CA MET A 140 14.37 -6.16 14.16
C MET A 140 13.92 -5.60 12.80
N TYR A 141 13.84 -6.45 11.78
CA TYR A 141 13.26 -6.08 10.48
C TYR A 141 11.81 -5.60 10.64
N LEU A 142 10.97 -6.33 11.37
CA LEU A 142 9.56 -5.97 11.60
C LEU A 142 9.40 -4.71 12.44
N TRP A 143 10.28 -4.46 13.42
CA TRP A 143 10.30 -3.21 14.18
C TRP A 143 10.59 -1.98 13.31
N ALA A 144 11.49 -2.09 12.33
CA ALA A 144 11.76 -1.01 11.39
C ALA A 144 10.51 -0.68 10.55
N TRP A 145 9.79 -1.71 10.09
CA TRP A 145 8.53 -1.53 9.37
C TRP A 145 7.39 -1.01 10.25
N PHE A 146 7.35 -1.39 11.52
CA PHE A 146 6.40 -0.84 12.49
C PHE A 146 6.57 0.67 12.64
N ILE A 147 7.80 1.16 12.84
CA ILE A 147 8.07 2.60 12.96
C ILE A 147 7.57 3.37 11.73
N LEU A 148 7.83 2.82 10.54
CA LEU A 148 7.39 3.40 9.28
C LEU A 148 5.86 3.37 9.13
N THR A 149 5.21 2.30 9.57
CA THR A 149 3.74 2.15 9.55
C THR A 149 3.09 3.19 10.45
N VAL A 150 3.59 3.39 11.68
CA VAL A 150 3.08 4.41 12.62
C VAL A 150 3.11 5.80 12.00
N ILE A 151 4.18 6.15 11.27
CA ILE A 151 4.28 7.43 10.56
C ILE A 151 3.16 7.57 9.52
N TYR A 152 2.87 6.49 8.78
CA TYR A 152 1.77 6.48 7.81
C TYR A 152 0.39 6.48 8.46
N THR A 153 0.20 5.80 9.60
CA THR A 153 -1.04 5.84 10.38
C THR A 153 -1.39 7.27 10.80
N VAL A 154 -0.39 8.05 11.24
CA VAL A 154 -0.57 9.48 11.56
C VAL A 154 -0.92 10.30 10.32
N ALA A 155 -0.26 10.03 9.18
CA ALA A 155 -0.57 10.72 7.92
C ALA A 155 -1.99 10.38 7.39
N ALA A 156 -2.52 9.21 7.72
CA ALA A 156 -3.83 8.73 7.25
C ALA A 156 -5.05 9.37 7.93
N VAL A 157 -4.85 10.18 8.99
CA VAL A 157 -5.94 10.82 9.77
C VAL A 157 -6.84 11.72 8.90
N ARG A 158 -6.36 12.23 7.76
CA ARG A 158 -7.17 13.03 6.83
C ARG A 158 -7.79 12.24 5.67
N SER A 159 -7.54 10.93 5.58
CA SER A 159 -7.99 10.10 4.45
C SER A 159 -9.40 9.55 4.69
N SER A 160 -9.53 8.42 5.36
CA SER A 160 -10.81 7.76 5.66
C SER A 160 -10.69 6.92 6.91
N TRP A 161 -11.82 6.64 7.59
CA TRP A 161 -11.81 5.73 8.75
C TRP A 161 -11.31 4.34 8.39
N VAL A 162 -11.66 3.83 7.20
CA VAL A 162 -11.22 2.50 6.76
C VAL A 162 -9.70 2.45 6.61
N LEU A 163 -9.07 3.42 5.94
CA LEU A 163 -7.61 3.44 5.76
C LEU A 163 -6.86 3.67 7.08
N PHE A 164 -7.41 4.50 7.97
CA PHE A 164 -6.82 4.73 9.28
C PHE A 164 -6.86 3.46 10.15
N LEU A 165 -8.02 2.78 10.20
CA LEU A 165 -8.16 1.54 10.96
C LEU A 165 -7.32 0.41 10.36
N ASP A 166 -7.18 0.35 9.03
CA ASP A 166 -6.31 -0.58 8.31
C ASP A 166 -4.85 -0.46 8.78
N LEU A 167 -4.29 0.75 8.73
CA LEU A 167 -2.91 1.01 9.16
C LEU A 167 -2.73 0.81 10.68
N LEU A 168 -3.72 1.17 11.49
CA LEU A 168 -3.69 0.90 12.93
C LEU A 168 -3.71 -0.60 13.25
N ALA A 169 -4.50 -1.38 12.52
CA ALA A 169 -4.49 -2.84 12.67
C ALA A 169 -3.16 -3.43 12.18
N LEU A 170 -2.53 -2.84 11.17
CA LEU A 170 -1.20 -3.23 10.69
C LEU A 170 -0.11 -2.90 11.71
N ASP A 171 -0.20 -1.77 12.40
CA ASP A 171 0.68 -1.43 13.53
C ASP A 171 0.62 -2.52 14.62
N ILE A 172 -0.60 -2.95 14.99
CA ILE A 172 -0.81 -4.03 15.97
C ILE A 172 -0.31 -5.38 15.43
N CYS A 173 -0.50 -5.66 14.14
CA CYS A 173 0.04 -6.87 13.50
C CYS A 173 1.57 -6.91 13.59
N LEU A 174 2.25 -5.84 13.18
CA LEU A 174 3.71 -5.77 13.15
C LEU A 174 4.33 -5.83 14.54
N ILE A 175 3.77 -5.15 15.54
CA ILE A 175 4.29 -5.21 16.91
C ILE A 175 4.14 -6.61 17.52
N LEU A 176 3.02 -7.30 17.26
CA LEU A 176 2.82 -8.67 17.72
C LEU A 176 3.74 -9.65 17.00
N LEU A 177 3.92 -9.52 15.69
CA LEU A 177 4.87 -10.35 14.93
C LEU A 177 6.31 -10.11 15.43
N ALA A 178 6.71 -8.86 15.65
CA ALA A 178 8.05 -8.53 16.13
C ALA A 178 8.29 -9.08 17.54
N ALA A 179 7.38 -8.79 18.48
CA ALA A 179 7.47 -9.30 19.85
C ALA A 179 7.43 -10.83 19.90
N GLY A 180 6.55 -11.47 19.10
CA GLY A 180 6.42 -12.92 19.00
C GLY A 180 7.70 -13.60 18.52
N ASN A 181 8.42 -13.00 17.57
CA ASN A 181 9.73 -13.47 17.14
C ASN A 181 10.81 -13.26 18.23
N MET A 182 10.78 -12.16 18.98
CA MET A 182 11.75 -11.92 20.06
C MET A 182 11.61 -12.90 21.22
N VAL A 183 10.37 -13.17 21.65
CA VAL A 183 10.07 -14.07 22.78
C VAL A 183 9.87 -15.52 22.34
N ASN A 184 9.96 -15.79 21.04
CA ASN A 184 9.78 -17.11 20.44
C ASN A 184 8.44 -17.78 20.80
N SER A 185 7.36 -17.00 20.83
CA SER A 185 6.02 -17.47 21.21
C SER A 185 5.11 -17.61 20.00
N THR A 186 4.75 -18.85 19.67
CA THR A 186 3.80 -19.16 18.60
C THR A 186 2.41 -18.54 18.86
N SER A 187 1.98 -18.45 20.12
CA SER A 187 0.69 -17.83 20.46
C SER A 187 0.65 -16.34 20.11
N VAL A 188 1.75 -15.62 20.35
CA VAL A 188 1.86 -14.19 20.01
C VAL A 188 1.94 -14.00 18.50
N LEU A 189 2.70 -14.86 17.80
CA LEU A 189 2.75 -14.86 16.34
C LEU A 189 1.37 -15.10 15.72
N ASN A 190 0.64 -16.10 16.20
CA ASN A 190 -0.72 -16.39 15.74
C ASN A 190 -1.68 -15.23 15.99
N ALA A 191 -1.55 -14.53 17.12
CA ALA A 191 -2.33 -13.33 17.39
C ALA A 191 -2.02 -12.21 16.38
N GLY A 192 -0.75 -11.98 16.06
CA GLY A 192 -0.38 -10.97 15.06
C GLY A 192 -0.86 -11.34 13.65
N TYR A 193 -0.74 -12.61 13.22
CA TYR A 193 -1.32 -13.05 11.94
C TYR A 193 -2.85 -12.93 11.90
N ALA A 194 -3.54 -13.08 13.04
CA ALA A 194 -4.98 -12.82 13.12
C ALA A 194 -5.33 -11.35 12.85
N PHE A 195 -4.53 -10.40 13.36
CA PHE A 195 -4.63 -8.99 12.97
C PHE A 195 -4.30 -8.76 11.49
N GLY A 196 -3.37 -9.54 10.92
CA GLY A 196 -3.11 -9.53 9.49
C GLY A 196 -4.35 -9.85 8.64
N TYR A 197 -5.21 -10.79 9.06
CA TYR A 197 -6.49 -11.00 8.38
C TYR A 197 -7.42 -9.79 8.44
N LEU A 198 -7.46 -9.10 9.58
CA LEU A 198 -8.25 -7.88 9.73
C LEU A 198 -7.77 -6.79 8.77
N VAL A 199 -6.45 -6.60 8.66
CA VAL A 199 -5.83 -5.69 7.67
C VAL A 199 -6.22 -6.10 6.25
N ALA A 200 -6.08 -7.38 5.89
CA ALA A 200 -6.45 -7.84 4.55
C ALA A 200 -7.92 -7.52 4.21
N VAL A 201 -8.85 -7.73 5.14
CA VAL A 201 -10.27 -7.42 4.93
C VAL A 201 -10.51 -5.93 4.77
N MET A 202 -9.90 -5.08 5.60
CA MET A 202 -10.05 -3.62 5.51
C MET A 202 -9.43 -3.05 4.22
N SER A 203 -8.27 -3.55 3.83
CA SER A 203 -7.63 -3.20 2.56
C SER A 203 -8.45 -3.67 1.35
N TYR A 204 -9.02 -4.87 1.37
CA TYR A 204 -9.96 -5.31 0.32
C TYR A 204 -11.20 -4.42 0.27
N TRP A 205 -11.75 -4.04 1.42
CA TRP A 205 -12.89 -3.13 1.49
C TRP A 205 -12.57 -1.77 0.87
N ALA A 206 -11.44 -1.17 1.24
CA ALA A 206 -10.99 0.11 0.69
C ALA A 206 -10.71 0.02 -0.83
N GLY A 207 -10.08 -1.07 -1.28
CA GLY A 207 -9.83 -1.34 -2.69
C GLY A 207 -11.13 -1.48 -3.50
N CYS A 208 -12.09 -2.26 -2.99
CA CYS A 208 -13.41 -2.39 -3.61
C CYS A 208 -14.15 -1.04 -3.64
N ALA A 209 -14.12 -0.27 -2.57
CA ALA A 209 -14.76 1.04 -2.54
C ALA A 209 -14.18 1.99 -3.60
N GLY A 210 -12.87 2.02 -3.76
CA GLY A 210 -12.23 2.81 -4.81
C GLY A 210 -12.50 2.29 -6.23
N LEU A 211 -12.62 0.97 -6.41
CA LEU A 211 -12.90 0.34 -7.70
C LEU A 211 -14.36 0.52 -8.15
N PHE A 212 -15.28 0.49 -7.20
CA PHE A 212 -16.74 0.56 -7.43
C PHE A 212 -17.24 2.01 -7.55
N ALA A 213 -16.44 2.98 -7.13
CA ALA A 213 -16.74 4.40 -7.24
C ALA A 213 -16.93 4.85 -8.70
N GLY A 214 -17.68 5.95 -8.89
CA GLY A 214 -17.84 6.57 -10.21
C GLY A 214 -18.84 5.87 -11.13
N GLY A 215 -19.79 5.12 -10.56
CA GLY A 215 -20.89 4.47 -11.31
C GLY A 215 -20.49 3.20 -12.06
N VAL A 216 -19.35 2.59 -11.73
CA VAL A 216 -18.91 1.31 -12.30
C VAL A 216 -19.84 0.16 -11.85
N THR A 217 -20.35 0.24 -10.63
CA THR A 217 -21.29 -0.73 -10.05
C THR A 217 -22.62 -0.09 -9.65
N PRO A 218 -23.72 -0.87 -9.53
CA PRO A 218 -25.02 -0.35 -9.09
C PRO A 218 -25.08 0.11 -7.63
N PHE A 219 -24.06 -0.19 -6.83
CA PHE A 219 -23.94 0.16 -5.42
C PHE A 219 -22.54 0.68 -5.13
N GLU A 220 -22.44 1.54 -4.12
CA GLU A 220 -21.18 2.09 -3.63
C GLU A 220 -20.87 1.53 -2.24
N VAL A 221 -19.57 1.35 -1.95
CA VAL A 221 -19.10 0.84 -0.67
C VAL A 221 -18.68 2.02 0.21
N PRO A 222 -19.22 2.16 1.43
CA PRO A 222 -18.92 3.30 2.27
C PRO A 222 -17.50 3.22 2.84
N THR A 223 -16.78 4.34 2.79
CA THR A 223 -15.42 4.49 3.36
C THR A 223 -15.37 5.38 4.60
N PHE A 224 -16.48 6.04 4.94
CA PHE A 224 -16.63 6.95 6.09
C PHE A 224 -15.51 8.01 6.17
N PRO A 225 -15.66 9.17 5.51
CA PRO A 225 -14.65 10.22 5.52
C PRO A 225 -14.43 10.75 6.95
N MET A 226 -13.17 11.00 7.32
CA MET A 226 -12.80 11.51 8.65
C MET A 226 -12.80 13.05 8.70
N TYR A 227 -12.82 13.71 7.54
CA TYR A 227 -12.95 15.16 7.44
C TYR A 227 -14.41 15.56 7.25
N LYS A 228 -14.78 16.77 7.73
CA LYS A 228 -16.04 17.40 7.36
C LYS A 228 -15.86 18.06 6.00
N GLU A 229 -16.77 17.82 5.06
CA GLU A 229 -16.85 18.61 3.84
C GLU A 229 -17.09 20.07 4.25
N ALA A 230 -16.24 20.97 3.74
CA ALA A 230 -16.27 22.40 4.05
C ALA A 230 -17.16 23.15 3.05
#